data_AF-A0A9P5XHL6-F1
#
_entry.id   AF-A0A9P5XHL6-F1
#
_cell.length_a   1.000
_cell.length_b   1.000
_cell.length_c   1.000
_cell.angle_alpha   90.00
_cell.angle_beta   90.00
_cell.angle_gamma   90.00
#
_symmetry.space_group_name_H-M   'P 1'
#
loop_
_entity.id
_entity.type
_entity.pdbx_description
1 polymer ?
#
loop_
_entity_poly.entity_id
_entity_poly.type
_entity_poly.pdbx_seq_one_letter_code
_entity_poly.pdbx_strand_id
1 'polypeptide(L)'
;MSLLNQITQGIQEFQKYRFVDGMSGNSVGGCLLTLQCSNSTTAALVIYSYDYFLTINQEVRLVWHSKWNFMKAAFLFNRYFIIVNIIIQHFRGTDWAGTEAGCQRLEQTQLALEAFGLFFSEMMLCLRLCVMWHNDKRFIAGAIITCISTVAFLTHRSEITLEGGRYLGIMGDFKGCSFAVTRKTYVNSLVVLCYDTAVLVLSLIPTIRLRDPQIPSRPSLIVRVYHEGVIFYVYLLVSSIITLPLVIQNPGNGYMIVPVVRSVRVILSIRMVLHIRQLCAADYYPTLESFDAGQGAVPDSR
;
A
#
# COMPACT_ATOMS: atom_id res chain seq x y z
N MET A 1 8.11 -2.99 -15.88
CA MET A 1 8.20 -4.45 -16.15
C MET A 1 9.01 -5.20 -15.11
N SER A 2 10.18 -4.72 -14.64
CA SER A 2 10.99 -5.46 -13.66
C SER A 2 10.29 -5.70 -12.31
N LEU A 3 9.56 -4.71 -11.78
CA LEU A 3 8.89 -4.83 -10.48
C LEU A 3 7.77 -5.88 -10.50
N LEU A 4 6.96 -5.93 -11.58
CA LEU A 4 5.89 -6.92 -11.70
C LEU A 4 6.48 -8.33 -11.84
N ASN A 5 7.50 -8.51 -12.68
CA ASN A 5 8.19 -9.80 -12.79
C ASN A 5 8.84 -10.23 -11.47
N GLN A 6 9.40 -9.29 -10.70
CA GLN A 6 9.98 -9.59 -9.38
C GLN A 6 8.92 -9.93 -8.34
N ILE A 7 7.76 -9.25 -8.36
CA ILE A 7 6.62 -9.58 -7.50
C ILE A 7 6.04 -10.94 -7.89
N THR A 8 5.87 -11.22 -9.18
CA THR A 8 5.37 -12.50 -9.67
C THR A 8 6.35 -13.64 -9.38
N GLN A 9 7.66 -13.43 -9.56
CA GLN A 9 8.69 -14.39 -9.17
C GLN A 9 8.73 -14.62 -7.65
N GLY A 10 8.63 -13.56 -6.85
CA GLY A 10 8.56 -13.69 -5.40
C GLY A 10 7.33 -14.49 -4.95
N ILE A 11 6.18 -14.29 -5.60
CA ILE A 11 4.95 -15.06 -5.35
C ILE A 11 5.09 -16.52 -5.83
N GLN A 12 5.74 -16.77 -6.97
CA GLN A 12 5.96 -18.12 -7.50
C GLN A 12 6.95 -18.94 -6.66
N GLU A 13 8.04 -18.35 -6.20
CA GLU A 13 8.97 -18.99 -5.26
C GLU A 13 8.28 -19.29 -3.93
N PHE A 14 7.36 -18.43 -3.48
CA PHE A 14 6.54 -18.70 -2.29
C PHE A 14 5.60 -19.89 -2.48
N GLN A 15 5.08 -20.13 -3.68
CA GLN A 15 4.30 -21.33 -4.01
C GLN A 15 5.14 -22.60 -4.06
N LYS A 16 6.46 -22.52 -4.19
CA LYS A 16 7.35 -23.69 -4.25
C LYS A 16 7.53 -24.37 -2.88
N TYR A 17 7.37 -23.61 -1.79
CA TYR A 17 7.33 -24.13 -0.42
C TYR A 17 6.02 -24.88 -0.07
N ARG A 18 5.09 -25.03 -1.04
CA ARG A 18 3.77 -25.66 -0.90
C ARG A 18 3.78 -27.20 -0.88
N PHE A 19 4.90 -27.87 -1.15
CA PHE A 19 4.91 -29.33 -1.41
C PHE A 19 5.43 -30.20 -0.25
N VAL A 20 4.93 -29.98 0.98
CA VAL A 20 5.10 -30.93 2.09
C VAL A 20 3.72 -31.24 2.68
N ASP A 21 2.85 -31.84 1.87
CA ASP A 21 1.57 -32.38 2.34
C ASP A 21 1.69 -33.88 2.55
N GLY A 22 1.68 -34.27 3.82
CA GLY A 22 1.62 -35.67 4.21
C GLY A 22 2.01 -35.85 5.66
N MET A 23 1.17 -35.43 6.60
CA MET A 23 0.97 -36.10 7.90
C MET A 23 -0.08 -35.36 8.75
N SER A 24 -1.15 -36.08 9.06
CA SER A 24 -2.27 -35.67 9.91
C SER A 24 -1.78 -35.36 11.34
N GLY A 25 -1.90 -34.09 11.75
CA GLY A 25 -1.73 -33.69 13.14
C GLY A 25 -1.93 -32.19 13.29
N ASN A 26 -2.95 -31.78 14.06
CA ASN A 26 -3.28 -30.37 14.34
C ASN A 26 -2.08 -29.53 14.84
N SER A 27 -1.02 -30.17 15.36
CA SER A 27 0.22 -29.54 15.80
C SER A 27 1.19 -29.16 14.67
N VAL A 28 1.26 -29.92 13.57
CA VAL A 28 2.17 -29.65 12.44
C VAL A 28 1.67 -28.46 11.62
N GLY A 29 0.35 -28.32 11.50
CA GLY A 29 -0.29 -27.17 10.85
C GLY A 29 0.06 -25.83 11.52
N GLY A 30 0.08 -25.78 12.85
CA GLY A 30 0.45 -24.58 13.61
C GLY A 30 1.92 -24.15 13.42
N CYS A 31 2.83 -25.12 13.30
CA CYS A 31 4.25 -24.89 13.06
C CYS A 31 4.53 -24.41 11.63
N LEU A 32 3.91 -25.04 10.63
CA LEU A 32 3.98 -24.59 9.22
C LEU A 32 3.42 -23.17 9.07
N LEU A 33 2.32 -22.85 9.76
CA LEU A 33 1.69 -21.53 9.76
C LEU A 33 2.59 -20.42 10.31
N THR A 34 3.30 -20.67 11.40
CA THR A 34 4.19 -19.68 12.04
C THR A 34 5.45 -19.44 11.22
N LEU A 35 6.09 -20.50 10.70
CA LEU A 35 7.24 -20.40 9.81
C LEU A 35 6.89 -19.65 8.52
N GLN A 36 5.75 -19.96 7.91
CA GLN A 36 5.33 -19.30 6.68
C GLN A 36 4.92 -17.83 6.92
N CYS A 37 4.28 -17.48 8.05
CA CYS A 37 4.01 -16.09 8.46
C CYS A 37 5.31 -15.27 8.65
N SER A 38 6.33 -15.89 9.25
CA SER A 38 7.65 -15.28 9.41
C SER A 38 8.30 -14.98 8.06
N ASN A 39 8.23 -15.93 7.11
CA ASN A 39 8.76 -15.75 5.76
C ASN A 39 8.04 -14.63 4.99
N SER A 40 6.71 -14.52 5.09
CA SER A 40 5.97 -13.44 4.42
C SER A 40 6.25 -12.05 4.99
N THR A 41 6.37 -11.94 6.31
CA THR A 41 6.73 -10.68 6.98
C THR A 41 8.14 -10.25 6.60
N THR A 42 9.05 -11.21 6.52
CA THR A 42 10.42 -10.99 6.04
C THR A 42 10.44 -10.54 4.59
N ALA A 43 9.67 -11.18 3.71
CA ALA A 43 9.53 -10.77 2.31
C ALA A 43 8.98 -9.33 2.18
N ALA A 44 7.96 -8.99 2.97
CA ALA A 44 7.40 -7.63 3.03
C ALA A 44 8.46 -6.62 3.48
N LEU A 45 9.22 -6.92 4.54
CA LEU A 45 10.32 -6.08 5.02
C LEU A 45 11.40 -5.88 3.96
N VAL A 46 11.82 -6.95 3.27
CA VAL A 46 12.86 -6.88 2.24
C VAL A 46 12.40 -6.03 1.06
N ILE A 47 11.20 -6.28 0.53
CA ILE A 47 10.64 -5.51 -0.60
C ILE A 47 10.50 -4.04 -0.22
N TYR A 48 9.97 -3.76 0.97
CA TYR A 48 9.79 -2.39 1.45
C TYR A 48 11.11 -1.67 1.69
N SER A 49 12.07 -2.32 2.34
CA SER A 49 13.39 -1.73 2.61
C SER A 49 14.16 -1.47 1.33
N TYR A 50 14.12 -2.41 0.38
CA TYR A 50 14.71 -2.24 -0.94
C TYR A 50 14.12 -1.01 -1.65
N ASP A 51 12.80 -0.87 -1.66
CA ASP A 51 12.13 0.29 -2.24
C ASP A 51 12.47 1.60 -1.51
N TYR A 52 12.56 1.55 -0.19
CA TYR A 52 12.92 2.69 0.65
C TYR A 52 14.30 3.23 0.26
N PHE A 53 15.32 2.37 0.16
CA PHE A 53 16.67 2.78 -0.21
C PHE A 53 16.77 3.29 -1.64
N LEU A 54 15.96 2.76 -2.57
CA LEU A 54 15.92 3.29 -3.93
C LEU A 54 15.31 4.69 -4.00
N THR A 55 14.34 4.99 -3.13
CA THR A 55 13.54 6.23 -3.21
C THR A 55 13.99 7.31 -2.22
N ILE A 56 14.84 7.01 -1.24
CA ILE A 56 15.25 7.97 -0.19
C ILE A 56 15.97 9.20 -0.77
N ASN A 57 16.83 9.02 -1.78
CA ASN A 57 17.51 10.14 -2.42
C ASN A 57 16.52 11.11 -3.10
N GLN A 58 15.49 10.55 -3.74
CA GLN A 58 14.41 11.34 -4.34
C GLN A 58 13.55 12.00 -3.27
N GLU A 59 13.28 11.30 -2.16
CA GLU A 59 12.54 11.84 -1.03
C GLU A 59 13.23 13.07 -0.43
N VAL A 60 14.52 12.96 -0.09
CA VAL A 60 15.31 14.07 0.46
C VAL A 60 15.27 15.28 -0.47
N ARG A 61 15.51 15.06 -1.77
CA ARG A 61 15.51 16.15 -2.76
C ARG A 61 14.13 16.78 -2.98
N LEU A 62 13.07 15.97 -3.08
CA LEU A 62 11.75 16.44 -3.56
C LEU A 62 10.74 16.72 -2.44
N VAL A 63 10.90 16.11 -1.26
CA VAL A 63 9.91 16.16 -0.17
C VAL A 63 10.44 16.95 1.02
N TRP A 64 11.67 16.73 1.45
CA TRP A 64 12.19 17.35 2.67
C TRP A 64 12.30 18.87 2.57
N HIS A 65 12.85 19.39 1.47
CA HIS A 65 12.97 20.83 1.20
C HIS A 65 11.66 21.52 0.79
N SER A 66 10.59 20.76 0.55
CA SER A 66 9.29 21.31 0.16
C SER A 66 8.54 21.89 1.37
N LYS A 67 7.74 22.95 1.16
CA LYS A 67 6.89 23.56 2.19
C LYS A 67 5.97 22.50 2.83
N TRP A 68 5.70 22.65 4.12
CA TRP A 68 4.75 21.78 4.81
C TRP A 68 3.35 21.97 4.25
N ASN A 69 2.74 20.85 3.86
CA ASN A 69 1.35 20.79 3.44
C ASN A 69 0.76 19.42 3.85
N PHE A 70 -0.56 19.31 3.75
CA PHE A 70 -1.27 18.09 4.14
C PHE A 70 -0.75 16.83 3.41
N MET A 71 -0.47 16.94 2.10
CA MET A 71 0.08 15.83 1.31
C MET A 71 1.46 15.39 1.78
N LYS A 72 2.34 16.31 2.20
CA LYS A 72 3.66 16.01 2.77
C LYS A 72 3.50 15.26 4.09
N ALA A 73 2.62 15.72 4.97
CA ALA A 73 2.34 15.03 6.23
C ALA A 73 1.83 13.61 5.99
N ALA A 74 0.78 13.46 5.16
CA ALA A 74 0.22 12.15 4.81
C ALA A 74 1.26 11.21 4.19
N PHE A 75 2.11 11.72 3.29
CA PHE A 75 3.20 10.96 2.69
C PHE A 75 4.21 10.46 3.73
N LEU A 76 4.69 11.33 4.62
CA LEU A 76 5.66 10.97 5.65
C LEU A 76 5.06 9.98 6.64
N PHE A 77 3.82 10.23 7.10
CA PHE A 77 3.11 9.27 7.96
C PHE A 77 2.99 7.91 7.28
N ASN A 78 2.44 7.83 6.06
CA ASN A 78 2.27 6.54 5.38
C ASN A 78 3.61 5.79 5.20
N ARG A 79 4.70 6.52 4.89
CA ARG A 79 6.02 5.96 4.68
C ARG A 79 6.67 5.43 5.96
N TYR A 80 6.64 6.18 7.07
CA TYR A 80 7.32 5.72 8.29
C TYR A 80 6.46 4.77 9.12
N PHE A 81 5.14 4.87 9.02
CA PHE A 81 4.23 4.09 9.85
C PHE A 81 4.16 2.61 9.44
N ILE A 82 4.32 2.29 8.16
CA ILE A 82 4.40 0.89 7.71
C ILE A 82 5.62 0.16 8.29
N ILE A 83 6.73 0.85 8.56
CA ILE A 83 7.91 0.26 9.22
C ILE A 83 7.53 -0.21 10.63
N VAL A 84 6.82 0.64 11.39
CA VAL A 84 6.32 0.29 12.72
C VAL A 84 5.38 -0.92 12.65
N ASN A 85 4.49 -0.95 11.65
CA ASN A 85 3.60 -2.09 11.42
C ASN A 85 4.36 -3.39 11.14
N ILE A 86 5.40 -3.36 10.28
CA ILE A 86 6.21 -4.54 9.95
C ILE A 86 6.98 -5.04 11.18
N ILE A 87 7.52 -4.14 12.01
CA ILE A 87 8.22 -4.50 13.26
C ILE A 87 7.26 -5.22 14.21
N ILE A 88 6.06 -4.67 14.42
CA ILE A 88 5.04 -5.26 15.31
C ILE A 88 4.55 -6.62 14.79
N GLN A 89 4.39 -6.74 13.47
CA GLN A 89 4.08 -8.02 12.81
C GLN A 89 5.15 -9.08 13.08
N HIS A 90 6.43 -8.70 13.08
CA HIS A 90 7.51 -9.63 13.34
C HIS A 90 7.45 -10.19 14.77
N PHE A 91 7.11 -9.36 15.76
CA PHE A 91 6.95 -9.79 17.15
C PHE A 91 5.82 -10.82 17.36
N ARG A 92 4.85 -10.94 16.44
CA ARG A 92 3.80 -11.97 16.53
C ARG A 92 4.32 -13.40 16.39
N GLY A 93 5.40 -13.57 15.63
CA GLY A 93 6.07 -14.85 15.47
C GLY A 93 7.00 -15.21 16.64
N THR A 94 6.99 -14.40 17.70
CA THR A 94 7.88 -14.56 18.86
C THR A 94 7.10 -14.69 20.16
N ASP A 95 7.82 -15.10 21.19
CA ASP A 95 7.34 -15.27 22.57
C ASP A 95 6.98 -13.96 23.28
N TRP A 96 7.18 -12.80 22.63
CA TRP A 96 7.02 -11.47 23.21
C TRP A 96 5.66 -11.25 23.87
N ALA A 97 4.60 -11.82 23.30
CA ALA A 97 3.26 -11.71 23.87
C ALA A 97 3.13 -12.40 25.24
N GLY A 98 3.86 -13.50 25.47
CA GLY A 98 3.95 -14.28 26.70
C GLY A 98 2.64 -14.88 27.25
N THR A 99 1.49 -14.39 26.81
CA THR A 99 0.15 -14.65 27.33
C THR A 99 -0.89 -14.48 26.21
N GLU A 100 -2.06 -15.10 26.37
CA GLU A 100 -3.19 -14.93 25.45
C GLU A 100 -3.66 -13.47 25.37
N ALA A 101 -3.77 -12.78 26.51
CA ALA A 101 -4.09 -11.36 26.58
C ALA A 101 -3.03 -10.46 25.90
N GLY A 102 -1.76 -10.89 25.89
CA GLY A 102 -0.70 -10.23 25.14
C GLY A 102 -0.90 -10.38 23.63
N CYS A 103 -1.23 -11.59 23.16
CA CYS A 103 -1.53 -11.85 21.76
C CYS A 103 -2.73 -11.03 21.25
N GLN A 104 -3.80 -10.95 22.04
CA GLN A 104 -4.97 -10.14 21.68
C GLN A 104 -4.63 -8.66 21.54
N ARG A 105 -3.85 -8.09 22.47
CA ARG A 105 -3.39 -6.69 22.39
C ARG A 105 -2.50 -6.44 21.17
N LEU A 106 -1.62 -7.38 20.86
CA LEU A 106 -0.74 -7.32 19.70
C LEU A 106 -1.54 -7.35 18.39
N GLU A 107 -2.56 -8.21 18.31
CA GLU A 107 -3.47 -8.26 17.17
C GLU A 107 -4.26 -6.95 17.00
N GLN A 108 -4.87 -6.43 18.07
CA GLN A 108 -5.62 -5.18 18.03
C GLN A 108 -4.75 -4.00 17.59
N THR A 109 -3.53 -3.92 18.13
CA THR A 109 -2.56 -2.89 17.76
C THR A 109 -2.24 -2.97 16.28
N GLN A 110 -1.94 -4.16 15.77
CA GLN A 110 -1.63 -4.35 14.36
C GLN A 110 -2.81 -4.00 13.44
N LEU A 111 -4.03 -4.44 13.77
CA LEU A 111 -5.20 -4.11 12.96
C LEU A 111 -5.41 -2.60 12.87
N ALA A 112 -5.22 -1.89 13.98
CA ALA A 112 -5.25 -0.44 13.99
C ALA A 112 -4.18 0.14 13.06
N LEU A 113 -2.93 -0.34 13.17
CA LEU A 113 -1.83 0.13 12.32
C LEU A 113 -2.07 -0.12 10.83
N GLU A 114 -2.57 -1.31 10.48
CA GLU A 114 -2.91 -1.69 9.11
C GLU A 114 -4.00 -0.80 8.51
N ALA A 115 -5.01 -0.45 9.30
CA ALA A 115 -6.06 0.44 8.82
C ALA A 115 -5.61 1.88 8.71
N PHE A 116 -4.79 2.37 9.64
CA PHE A 116 -4.17 3.69 9.50
C PHE A 116 -3.34 3.77 8.22
N GLY A 117 -2.50 2.76 7.94
CA GLY A 117 -1.72 2.71 6.70
C GLY A 117 -2.59 2.64 5.44
N LEU A 118 -3.69 1.87 5.49
CA LEU A 118 -4.66 1.81 4.40
C LEU A 118 -5.31 3.19 4.16
N PHE A 119 -5.78 3.83 5.23
CA PHE A 119 -6.43 5.14 5.20
C PHE A 119 -5.54 6.18 4.52
N PHE A 120 -4.28 6.32 4.96
CA PHE A 120 -3.38 7.31 4.36
C PHE A 120 -3.08 7.00 2.90
N SER A 121 -2.91 5.73 2.54
CA SER A 121 -2.69 5.31 1.15
C SER A 121 -3.88 5.66 0.25
N GLU A 122 -5.09 5.32 0.66
CA GLU A 122 -6.33 5.60 -0.08
C GLU A 122 -6.62 7.09 -0.17
N MET A 123 -6.41 7.82 0.93
CA MET A 123 -6.54 9.26 0.95
C MET A 123 -5.59 9.93 -0.06
N MET A 124 -4.31 9.51 -0.12
CA MET A 124 -3.36 10.04 -1.10
C MET A 124 -3.80 9.76 -2.56
N LEU A 125 -4.36 8.58 -2.82
CA LEU A 125 -4.91 8.22 -4.13
C LEU A 125 -6.16 9.04 -4.48
N CYS A 126 -7.06 9.25 -3.51
CA CYS A 126 -8.25 10.09 -3.66
C CYS A 126 -7.91 11.56 -3.90
N LEU A 127 -6.95 12.14 -3.16
CA LEU A 127 -6.56 13.54 -3.34
C LEU A 127 -6.05 13.81 -4.74
N ARG A 128 -5.34 12.85 -5.33
CA ARG A 128 -4.96 12.93 -6.74
C ARG A 128 -6.18 12.91 -7.67
N LEU A 129 -7.16 12.03 -7.43
CA LEU A 129 -8.42 12.03 -8.18
C LEU A 129 -9.18 13.35 -8.05
N CYS A 130 -9.23 13.95 -6.86
CA CYS A 130 -9.86 15.25 -6.64
C CYS A 130 -9.25 16.31 -7.57
N VAL A 131 -7.92 16.39 -7.65
CA VAL A 131 -7.24 17.31 -8.56
C VAL A 131 -7.59 17.00 -10.02
N MET A 132 -7.64 15.73 -10.41
CA MET A 132 -7.99 15.34 -11.78
C MET A 132 -9.41 15.73 -12.19
N TRP A 133 -10.32 15.79 -11.23
CA TRP A 133 -11.73 16.13 -11.40
C TRP A 133 -12.08 17.54 -10.87
N HIS A 134 -11.10 18.45 -10.84
CA HIS A 134 -11.29 19.86 -10.46
C HIS A 134 -11.95 20.06 -9.08
N ASN A 135 -11.58 19.22 -8.11
CA ASN A 135 -12.03 19.26 -6.71
C ASN A 135 -13.54 19.06 -6.50
N ASP A 136 -14.18 18.23 -7.33
CA ASP A 136 -15.57 17.86 -7.11
C ASP A 136 -15.77 17.16 -5.74
N LYS A 137 -16.77 17.62 -4.98
CA LYS A 137 -17.07 17.20 -3.59
C LYS A 137 -17.40 15.71 -3.49
N ARG A 138 -17.79 15.07 -4.60
CA ARG A 138 -18.08 13.62 -4.67
C ARG A 138 -16.86 12.76 -4.32
N PHE A 139 -15.66 13.19 -4.71
CA PHE A 139 -14.42 12.44 -4.43
C PHE A 139 -13.98 12.59 -2.97
N ILE A 140 -14.24 13.76 -2.39
CA ILE A 140 -14.07 13.99 -0.94
C ILE A 140 -15.06 13.10 -0.16
N ALA A 141 -16.31 13.01 -0.61
CA ALA A 141 -17.29 12.09 -0.03
C ALA A 141 -16.84 10.62 -0.14
N GLY A 142 -16.24 10.23 -1.27
CA GLY A 142 -15.61 8.91 -1.43
C GLY A 142 -14.52 8.64 -0.39
N ALA A 143 -13.60 9.59 -0.18
CA ALA A 143 -12.56 9.49 0.86
C ALA A 143 -13.17 9.39 2.28
N ILE A 144 -14.24 10.14 2.57
CA ILE A 144 -14.96 10.08 3.84
C ILE A 144 -15.67 8.74 4.02
N ILE A 145 -16.33 8.22 2.99
CA ILE A 145 -17.00 6.91 3.01
C ILE A 145 -15.97 5.80 3.26
N THR A 146 -14.80 5.86 2.61
CA THR A 146 -13.73 4.89 2.85
C THR A 146 -13.17 5.03 4.26
N CYS A 147 -13.05 6.25 4.79
CA CYS A 147 -12.66 6.51 6.18
C CYS A 147 -13.66 5.91 7.19
N ILE A 148 -14.96 6.06 6.92
CA ILE A 148 -16.03 5.50 7.75
C ILE A 148 -16.03 3.97 7.65
N SER A 149 -15.81 3.40 6.45
CA SER A 149 -15.78 1.96 6.27
C SER A 149 -14.55 1.31 6.89
N THR A 150 -13.38 1.97 6.90
CA THR A 150 -12.18 1.48 7.61
C THR A 150 -12.39 1.46 9.11
N VAL A 151 -12.96 2.53 9.68
CA VAL A 151 -13.25 2.60 11.13
C VAL A 151 -14.30 1.57 11.53
N ALA A 152 -15.39 1.43 10.76
CA ALA A 152 -16.45 0.46 11.03
C ALA A 152 -15.97 -1.00 10.87
N PHE A 153 -15.08 -1.27 9.93
CA PHE A 153 -14.55 -2.62 9.72
C PHE A 153 -13.62 -3.07 10.86
N LEU A 154 -12.87 -2.15 11.46
CA LEU A 154 -11.98 -2.43 12.57
C LEU A 154 -12.68 -2.59 13.92
N THR A 155 -13.65 -1.73 14.22
CA THR A 155 -14.41 -1.82 15.49
C THR A 155 -15.25 -3.10 15.55
N HIS A 156 -15.64 -3.66 14.40
CA HIS A 156 -16.31 -4.95 14.35
C HIS A 156 -15.35 -6.15 14.36
N ARG A 157 -14.05 -5.94 14.10
CA ARG A 157 -13.00 -6.98 14.24
C ARG A 157 -12.65 -7.23 15.72
N SER A 158 -12.69 -6.19 16.57
CA SER A 158 -12.40 -6.31 18.00
C SER A 158 -13.40 -7.17 18.79
N GLU A 159 -14.65 -7.25 18.36
CA GLU A 159 -15.67 -8.10 19.00
C GLU A 159 -15.42 -9.61 18.78
N ILE A 160 -14.67 -9.99 17.73
CA ILE A 160 -14.42 -11.41 17.39
C ILE A 160 -13.10 -11.94 17.97
N THR A 161 -12.17 -11.07 18.36
CA THR A 161 -10.92 -11.50 19.01
C THR A 161 -11.17 -12.13 20.40
N LEU A 162 -12.35 -11.93 21.00
CA LEU A 162 -12.75 -12.59 22.25
C LEU A 162 -13.00 -14.11 22.12
N GLU A 163 -13.17 -14.66 20.91
CA GLU A 163 -13.50 -16.09 20.73
C GLU A 163 -12.45 -16.92 19.96
N GLY A 164 -11.37 -16.33 19.42
CA GLY A 164 -10.55 -17.01 18.40
C GLY A 164 -9.02 -16.85 18.43
N GLY A 165 -8.45 -16.01 19.30
CA GLY A 165 -6.99 -15.85 19.38
C GLY A 165 -6.36 -16.93 20.26
N ARG A 166 -5.85 -18.02 19.69
CA ARG A 166 -5.17 -19.05 20.48
C ARG A 166 -3.69 -18.69 20.61
N TYR A 167 -3.22 -18.50 21.83
CA TYR A 167 -1.79 -18.55 22.13
C TYR A 167 -1.32 -20.00 21.91
N LEU A 168 -0.40 -20.21 20.98
CA LEU A 168 0.27 -21.50 20.84
C LEU A 168 1.31 -21.59 21.97
N GLY A 169 0.85 -22.01 23.14
CA GLY A 169 1.69 -22.28 24.30
C GLY A 169 2.32 -23.68 24.23
N ILE A 170 3.65 -23.73 24.40
CA ILE A 170 4.51 -24.88 24.70
C ILE A 170 4.18 -26.16 23.89
N MET A 171 4.43 -26.13 22.59
CA MET A 171 4.61 -27.34 21.79
C MET A 171 6.04 -27.32 21.23
N GLY A 172 7.03 -27.65 22.06
CA GLY A 172 8.46 -27.52 21.73
C GLY A 172 8.97 -26.07 21.75
N ASP A 173 10.15 -25.85 21.16
CA ASP A 173 10.92 -24.58 21.18
C ASP A 173 10.27 -23.37 20.46
N PHE A 174 9.03 -23.48 19.96
CA PHE A 174 8.36 -22.42 19.19
C PHE A 174 7.21 -21.79 19.98
N LYS A 175 7.23 -20.45 20.16
CA LYS A 175 6.11 -19.69 20.74
C LYS A 175 5.69 -18.52 19.84
N GLY A 176 4.39 -18.22 19.79
CA GLY A 176 3.82 -17.19 18.93
C GLY A 176 2.29 -17.12 18.95
N CYS A 177 1.73 -16.12 18.27
CA CYS A 177 0.29 -15.87 18.23
C CYS A 177 -0.34 -16.31 16.90
N SER A 178 -1.38 -17.16 16.94
CA SER A 178 -2.14 -17.57 15.75
C SER A 178 -3.61 -17.12 15.81
N PHE A 179 -4.13 -16.66 14.68
CA PHE A 179 -5.48 -16.11 14.57
C PHE A 179 -6.16 -16.67 13.31
N ALA A 180 -7.42 -17.08 13.45
CA ALA A 180 -8.19 -17.62 12.34
C ALA A 180 -8.68 -16.51 11.39
N VAL A 181 -8.70 -16.80 10.09
CA VAL A 181 -9.33 -15.92 9.09
C VAL A 181 -10.85 -16.03 9.21
N THR A 182 -11.53 -14.89 9.26
CA THR A 182 -12.99 -14.84 9.40
C THR A 182 -13.65 -14.39 8.11
N ARG A 183 -14.96 -14.64 7.97
CA ARG A 183 -15.79 -14.15 6.85
C ARG A 183 -15.64 -12.64 6.63
N LYS A 184 -15.32 -11.87 7.67
CA LYS A 184 -15.09 -10.42 7.60
C LYS A 184 -13.87 -10.07 6.74
N THR A 185 -12.79 -10.85 6.79
CA THR A 185 -11.58 -10.62 5.98
C THR A 185 -11.89 -10.68 4.48
N TYR A 186 -12.76 -11.60 4.06
CA TYR A 186 -13.23 -11.69 2.69
C TYR A 186 -13.99 -10.43 2.24
N VAL A 187 -14.92 -9.95 3.07
CA VAL A 187 -15.69 -8.73 2.78
C VAL A 187 -14.77 -7.52 2.62
N ASN A 188 -13.74 -7.38 3.46
CA ASN A 188 -12.76 -6.30 3.33
C ASN A 188 -11.97 -6.37 2.02
N SER A 189 -11.48 -7.55 1.65
CA SER A 189 -10.77 -7.73 0.37
C SER A 189 -11.66 -7.38 -0.83
N LEU A 190 -12.96 -7.69 -0.76
CA LEU A 190 -13.91 -7.30 -1.80
C LEU A 190 -14.15 -5.79 -1.84
N VAL A 191 -14.29 -5.13 -0.69
CA VAL A 191 -14.44 -3.67 -0.60
C VAL A 191 -13.22 -2.96 -1.18
N VAL A 192 -12.02 -3.42 -0.83
CA VAL A 192 -10.75 -2.88 -1.35
C VAL A 192 -10.65 -3.08 -2.86
N LEU A 193 -11.06 -4.23 -3.39
CA LEU A 193 -11.10 -4.49 -4.83
C LEU A 193 -12.08 -3.54 -5.56
N CYS A 194 -13.27 -3.33 -5.01
CA CYS A 194 -14.24 -2.39 -5.54
C CYS A 194 -13.70 -0.95 -5.54
N TYR A 195 -13.03 -0.55 -4.46
CA TYR A 195 -12.40 0.76 -4.34
C TYR A 195 -11.31 0.95 -5.40
N ASP A 196 -10.37 0.01 -5.54
CA ASP A 196 -9.29 0.09 -6.52
C ASP A 196 -9.84 0.14 -7.96
N THR A 197 -10.89 -0.63 -8.24
CA THR A 197 -11.58 -0.62 -9.53
C THR A 197 -12.20 0.76 -9.79
N ALA A 198 -12.93 1.31 -8.83
CA ALA A 198 -13.55 2.62 -8.96
C ALA A 198 -12.51 3.72 -9.18
N VAL A 199 -11.43 3.73 -8.40
CA VAL A 199 -10.34 4.70 -8.52
C VAL A 199 -9.63 4.58 -9.87
N LEU A 200 -9.38 3.37 -10.36
CA LEU A 200 -8.81 3.15 -11.70
C LEU A 200 -9.73 3.71 -12.78
N VAL A 201 -11.01 3.36 -12.78
CA VAL A 201 -12.00 3.85 -13.76
C VAL A 201 -12.07 5.38 -13.74
N LEU A 202 -12.13 5.98 -12.54
CA LEU A 202 -12.16 7.43 -12.35
C LEU A 202 -10.87 8.11 -12.79
N SER A 203 -9.72 7.44 -12.73
CA SER A 203 -8.45 7.96 -13.27
C SER A 203 -8.36 7.83 -14.79
N LEU A 204 -8.98 6.80 -15.37
CA LEU A 204 -8.96 6.53 -16.81
C LEU A 204 -9.80 7.53 -17.60
N ILE A 205 -11.01 7.87 -17.11
CA ILE A 205 -11.92 8.80 -17.79
C ILE A 205 -11.23 10.13 -18.17
N PRO A 206 -10.62 10.90 -17.25
CA PRO A 206 -9.97 12.15 -17.61
C PRO A 206 -8.72 11.92 -18.46
N THR A 207 -8.00 10.81 -18.26
CA THR A 207 -6.82 10.45 -19.08
C THR A 207 -7.21 10.21 -20.55
N ILE A 208 -8.32 9.53 -20.81
CA ILE A 208 -8.83 9.28 -22.16
C ILE A 208 -9.39 10.57 -22.77
N ARG A 209 -10.11 11.39 -21.99
CA ARG A 209 -10.61 12.69 -22.45
C ARG A 209 -9.48 13.61 -22.91
N LEU A 210 -8.32 13.58 -22.25
CA LEU A 210 -7.14 14.36 -22.67
C LEU A 210 -6.57 13.94 -24.04
N ARG A 211 -6.95 12.78 -24.58
CA ARG A 211 -6.57 12.32 -25.93
C ARG A 211 -7.52 12.83 -27.01
N ASP A 212 -8.65 13.42 -26.64
CA ASP A 212 -9.62 13.95 -27.60
C ASP A 212 -9.02 15.16 -28.35
N PRO A 213 -8.85 15.08 -29.68
CA PRO A 213 -8.28 16.16 -30.48
C PRO A 213 -9.14 17.44 -30.48
N GLN A 214 -10.38 17.40 -30.01
CA GLN A 214 -11.25 18.58 -29.91
C GLN A 214 -10.95 19.45 -28.67
N ILE A 215 -10.16 18.97 -27.71
CA ILE A 215 -9.85 19.73 -26.49
C ILE A 215 -8.61 20.60 -26.74
N PRO A 216 -8.64 21.92 -26.40
CA PRO A 216 -7.49 22.80 -26.57
C PRO A 216 -6.24 22.25 -25.86
N SER A 217 -5.10 22.40 -26.54
CA SER A 217 -3.78 21.91 -26.13
C SER A 217 -3.49 22.21 -24.65
N ARG A 218 -3.51 21.16 -23.82
CA ARG A 218 -3.10 21.26 -22.41
C ARG A 218 -1.57 21.19 -22.31
N PRO A 219 -0.97 21.76 -21.24
CA PRO A 219 0.47 21.61 -20.99
C PRO A 219 0.90 20.15 -21.05
N SER A 220 2.01 19.87 -21.75
CA SER A 220 2.57 18.53 -21.92
C SER A 220 2.79 17.80 -20.59
N LEU A 221 3.15 18.56 -19.53
CA LEU A 221 3.29 18.05 -18.17
C LEU A 221 1.99 17.42 -17.62
N ILE A 222 0.83 18.06 -17.82
CA ILE A 222 -0.45 17.55 -17.28
C ILE A 222 -0.82 16.24 -17.96
N VAL A 223 -0.68 16.18 -19.28
CA VAL A 223 -0.95 14.96 -20.06
C VAL A 223 -0.05 13.81 -19.59
N ARG A 224 1.24 14.10 -19.40
CA ARG A 224 2.22 13.12 -18.93
C ARG A 224 1.90 12.61 -17.53
N VAL A 225 1.58 13.50 -16.59
CA VAL A 225 1.20 13.15 -15.22
C VAL A 225 -0.03 12.23 -15.20
N TYR A 226 -1.03 12.46 -16.05
CA TYR A 226 -2.24 11.64 -16.06
C TYR A 226 -1.94 10.26 -16.65
N HIS A 227 -1.30 10.23 -17.82
CA HIS A 227 -0.98 8.99 -18.52
C HIS A 227 -0.02 8.08 -17.74
N GLU A 228 1.11 8.63 -17.26
CA GLU A 228 2.07 7.87 -16.45
C GLU A 228 1.51 7.56 -15.05
N GLY A 229 0.49 8.30 -14.61
CA GLY A 229 -0.20 8.08 -13.35
C GLY A 229 -1.08 6.84 -13.29
N VAL A 230 -1.76 6.50 -14.39
CA VAL A 230 -2.74 5.40 -14.46
C VAL A 230 -2.11 4.06 -14.11
N ILE A 231 -0.84 3.85 -14.46
CA ILE A 231 -0.16 2.56 -14.27
C ILE A 231 -0.09 2.13 -12.79
N PHE A 232 0.00 3.09 -11.86
CA PHE A 232 0.02 2.80 -10.43
C PHE A 232 -1.34 2.22 -9.96
N TYR A 233 -2.44 2.75 -10.49
CA TYR A 233 -3.79 2.25 -10.20
C TYR A 233 -4.04 0.86 -10.79
N VAL A 234 -3.47 0.58 -11.98
CA VAL A 234 -3.49 -0.77 -12.56
C VAL A 234 -2.76 -1.76 -11.66
N TYR A 235 -1.56 -1.41 -11.17
CA TYR A 235 -0.82 -2.28 -10.24
C TYR A 235 -1.56 -2.51 -8.91
N LEU A 236 -2.24 -1.49 -8.39
CA LEU A 236 -3.10 -1.64 -7.20
C LEU A 236 -4.24 -2.62 -7.45
N LEU A 237 -4.97 -2.47 -8.55
CA LEU A 237 -6.06 -3.38 -8.90
C LEU A 237 -5.57 -4.83 -9.06
N VAL A 238 -4.44 -5.03 -9.75
CA VAL A 238 -3.83 -6.36 -9.91
C VAL A 238 -3.48 -6.96 -8.55
N SER A 239 -2.90 -6.17 -7.63
CA SER A 239 -2.57 -6.64 -6.29
C SER A 239 -3.82 -7.08 -5.48
N SER A 240 -4.93 -6.36 -5.64
CA SER A 240 -6.21 -6.69 -5.01
C SER A 240 -6.87 -7.93 -5.61
N ILE A 241 -6.82 -8.09 -6.94
CA ILE A 241 -7.31 -9.29 -7.63
C ILE A 241 -6.55 -10.53 -7.19
N ILE A 242 -5.22 -10.45 -7.04
CA ILE A 242 -4.39 -11.58 -6.58
C ILE A 242 -4.72 -11.97 -5.14
N THR A 243 -5.04 -10.99 -4.30
CA THR A 243 -5.31 -11.23 -2.87
C THR A 243 -6.58 -12.03 -2.64
N LEU A 244 -7.64 -11.78 -3.42
CA LEU A 244 -8.96 -12.39 -3.24
C LEU A 244 -8.96 -13.94 -3.27
N PRO A 245 -8.46 -14.62 -4.32
CA PRO A 245 -8.43 -16.09 -4.36
C PRO A 245 -7.49 -16.69 -3.33
N LEU A 246 -6.39 -16.01 -2.98
CA LEU A 246 -5.44 -16.48 -1.96
C LEU A 246 -6.08 -16.53 -0.57
N VAL A 247 -6.96 -15.57 -0.26
CA VAL A 247 -7.74 -15.58 0.99
C VAL A 247 -8.82 -16.67 0.97
N ILE A 248 -9.48 -16.91 -0.17
CA ILE A 248 -10.56 -17.91 -0.30
C ILE A 248 -10.02 -19.35 -0.20
N GLN A 249 -8.95 -19.66 -0.93
CA GLN A 249 -8.44 -21.03 -1.03
C GLN A 249 -7.76 -21.51 0.26
N ASN A 250 -7.38 -20.59 1.14
CA ASN A 250 -6.57 -20.88 2.31
C ASN A 250 -7.13 -20.20 3.57
N PRO A 251 -8.28 -20.65 4.12
CA PRO A 251 -8.86 -20.04 5.32
C PRO A 251 -7.94 -20.13 6.57
N GLY A 252 -6.96 -21.03 6.60
CA GLY A 252 -5.91 -21.05 7.64
C GLY A 252 -4.72 -20.14 7.33
N ASN A 253 -4.36 -20.00 6.04
CA ASN A 253 -3.06 -19.50 5.58
C ASN A 253 -3.15 -18.18 4.78
N GLY A 254 -4.36 -17.71 4.47
CA GLY A 254 -4.64 -16.59 3.57
C GLY A 254 -4.16 -15.23 4.10
N TYR A 255 -3.85 -15.14 5.40
CA TYR A 255 -3.30 -13.92 6.01
C TYR A 255 -1.84 -13.66 5.60
N MET A 256 -1.12 -14.66 5.08
CA MET A 256 0.31 -14.55 4.83
C MET A 256 0.68 -13.61 3.69
N ILE A 257 -0.12 -13.54 2.64
CA ILE A 257 0.15 -12.63 1.51
C ILE A 257 -0.18 -11.17 1.86
N VAL A 258 -1.00 -10.95 2.90
CA VAL A 258 -1.54 -9.63 3.25
C VAL A 258 -0.43 -8.63 3.57
N PRO A 259 0.57 -8.91 4.44
CA PRO A 259 1.70 -8.00 4.69
C PRO A 259 2.44 -7.55 3.43
N VAL A 260 2.66 -8.47 2.47
CA VAL A 260 3.35 -8.19 1.21
C VAL A 260 2.50 -7.25 0.35
N VAL A 261 1.22 -7.56 0.15
CA VAL A 261 0.30 -6.74 -0.65
C VAL A 261 0.13 -5.35 -0.03
N ARG A 262 0.06 -5.26 1.30
CA ARG A 262 -0.02 -3.98 2.02
C ARG A 262 1.23 -3.14 1.82
N SER A 263 2.41 -3.76 1.89
CA SER A 263 3.68 -3.09 1.62
C SER A 263 3.74 -2.58 0.18
N VAL A 264 3.31 -3.40 -0.79
CA VAL A 264 3.21 -3.00 -2.21
C VAL A 264 2.27 -1.80 -2.40
N ARG A 265 1.09 -1.79 -1.73
CA ARG A 265 0.16 -0.65 -1.78
C ARG A 265 0.82 0.64 -1.28
N VAL A 266 1.51 0.58 -0.15
CA VAL A 266 2.22 1.74 0.40
C VAL A 266 3.32 2.20 -0.56
N ILE A 267 4.14 1.29 -1.08
CA ILE A 267 5.19 1.57 -2.08
C ILE A 267 4.60 2.27 -3.31
N LEU A 268 3.51 1.74 -3.87
CA LEU A 268 2.87 2.32 -5.06
C LEU A 268 2.34 3.73 -4.77
N SER A 269 1.72 3.97 -3.61
CA SER A 269 1.25 5.29 -3.21
C SER A 269 2.39 6.31 -3.05
N ILE A 270 3.52 5.89 -2.48
CA ILE A 270 4.73 6.70 -2.29
C ILE A 270 5.37 7.03 -3.64
N ARG A 271 5.64 6.01 -4.47
CA ARG A 271 6.25 6.17 -5.79
C ARG A 271 5.40 7.06 -6.68
N MET A 272 4.08 6.94 -6.59
CA MET A 272 3.17 7.81 -7.33
C MET A 272 3.39 9.29 -6.99
N VAL A 273 3.49 9.64 -5.71
CA VAL A 273 3.71 11.03 -5.28
C VAL A 273 5.11 11.52 -5.66
N LEU A 274 6.14 10.70 -5.47
CA LEU A 274 7.51 11.05 -5.85
C LEU A 274 7.62 11.28 -7.36
N HIS A 275 7.00 10.42 -8.16
CA HIS A 275 6.99 10.52 -9.60
C HIS A 275 6.36 11.83 -10.09
N ILE A 276 5.22 12.24 -9.52
CA ILE A 276 4.59 13.52 -9.85
C ILE A 276 5.52 14.69 -9.49
N ARG A 277 6.10 14.68 -8.28
CA ARG A 277 7.02 15.75 -7.86
C ARG A 277 8.26 15.84 -8.75
N GLN A 278 8.76 14.69 -9.21
CA GLN A 278 9.90 14.62 -10.13
C GLN A 278 9.56 15.22 -11.49
N LEU A 279 8.38 14.91 -12.03
CA LEU A 279 7.90 15.50 -13.29
C LEU A 279 7.74 17.02 -13.18
N CYS A 280 7.13 17.52 -12.10
CA CYS A 280 7.00 18.96 -11.86
C CYS A 280 8.36 19.65 -11.73
N ALA A 281 9.32 19.03 -11.03
CA ALA A 281 10.66 19.58 -10.92
C ALA A 281 11.37 19.63 -12.28
N ALA A 282 11.25 18.58 -13.10
CA ALA A 282 11.87 18.49 -14.42
C ALA A 282 11.33 19.52 -15.43
N ASP A 283 10.05 19.89 -15.32
CA ASP A 283 9.43 20.91 -16.18
C ASP A 283 9.78 22.35 -15.74
N TYR A 284 10.09 22.53 -14.45
CA TYR A 284 10.37 23.84 -13.86
C TYR A 284 11.81 24.36 -14.12
N TYR A 285 12.83 23.48 -14.14
CA TYR A 285 14.22 23.93 -14.38
C TYR A 285 14.46 24.53 -15.79
N PRO A 286 13.98 23.92 -16.89
CA PRO A 286 14.17 24.48 -18.24
C PRO A 286 13.41 25.79 -18.44
N THR A 287 12.27 25.96 -17.77
CA THR A 287 11.49 27.20 -17.83
C THR A 287 12.17 28.35 -17.09
N LEU A 288 12.87 28.06 -15.99
CA LEU A 288 13.74 29.04 -15.33
C LEU A 288 14.93 29.46 -16.20
N GLU A 289 15.67 28.49 -16.77
CA GLU A 289 16.83 28.80 -17.61
C GLU A 289 16.47 29.63 -18.85
N SER A 290 15.33 29.35 -19.48
CA SER A 290 14.84 30.16 -20.60
C SER A 290 14.37 31.56 -20.19
N PHE A 291 13.83 31.71 -18.98
CA PHE A 291 13.49 33.01 -18.41
C PHE A 291 14.75 33.84 -18.10
N ASP A 292 15.76 33.24 -17.47
CA ASP A 292 17.04 33.89 -17.15
C ASP A 292 17.81 34.26 -18.43
N ALA A 293 17.80 33.39 -19.45
CA ALA A 293 18.38 33.69 -20.77
C ALA A 293 17.64 34.82 -21.51
N GLY A 294 16.31 34.91 -21.36
CA GLY A 294 15.49 35.99 -21.93
C GLY A 294 15.72 37.35 -21.26
N GLN A 295 16.08 37.38 -19.97
CA GLN A 295 16.45 38.62 -19.27
C GLN A 295 17.89 39.06 -19.54
N GLY A 296 18.79 38.15 -19.94
CA GLY A 296 20.16 38.47 -20.35
C GLY A 296 20.27 39.14 -21.72
N ALA A 297 19.20 39.18 -22.52
CA ALA A 297 19.14 39.84 -23.81
C ALA A 297 18.55 41.26 -23.69
N VAL A 298 19.21 42.14 -22.94
CA VAL A 298 19.00 43.59 -23.09
C VAL A 298 19.75 44.01 -24.36
N PRO A 299 19.08 44.50 -25.42
CA PRO A 299 19.78 45.00 -26.59
C PRO A 299 20.58 46.24 -26.18
N ASP A 300 21.91 46.15 -26.31
CA ASP A 300 22.81 47.28 -26.18
C ASP A 300 22.50 48.23 -27.34
N SER A 301 21.64 49.21 -27.07
CA SER A 301 21.32 50.28 -27.99
C SER A 301 22.54 51.19 -28.11
N ARG A 302 23.30 51.03 -29.20
CA ARG A 302 24.16 52.07 -29.76
C ARG A 302 23.91 52.21 -31.25
#